data_AF-A0A0E3RS58-F1
#
_entry.id   AF-A0A0E3RS58-F1
#
_cell.length_a   1.000
_cell.length_b   1.000
_cell.length_c   1.000
_cell.angle_alpha   90.00
_cell.angle_beta   90.00
_cell.angle_gamma   90.00
#
_symmetry.space_group_name_H-M   'P 1'
#
loop_
_entity.id
_entity.type
_entity.pdbx_description
1 polymer ?
#
loop_
_entity_poly.entity_id
_entity_poly.type
_entity_poly.pdbx_seq_one_letter_code
_entity_poly.pdbx_strand_id
1 'polypeptide(L)'
;MIQKESLTGEEKSRIDKCIDIISEKEEKDEKKLEEKPLTREEAKNLYHETAGLLRAIMDLKEIESGALKESSKRFQEQFVNQRIKDANLCLEFIKNVFK
;
A
#
# COMPACT_ATOMS: atom_id res chain seq x y z
N MET A 1 10.61 12.47 -1.65
CA MET A 1 9.19 12.86 -1.56
C MET A 1 8.94 13.47 -0.20
N ILE A 2 8.51 14.73 -0.13
CA ILE A 2 8.14 15.38 1.14
C ILE A 2 6.75 14.86 1.51
N GLN A 3 6.68 13.85 2.38
CA GLN A 3 5.40 13.32 2.86
C GLN A 3 4.82 14.26 3.92
N LYS A 4 3.88 15.10 3.52
CA LYS A 4 3.08 15.98 4.39
C LYS A 4 2.58 15.19 5.62
N GLU A 5 2.63 15.78 6.83
CA GLU A 5 2.29 15.09 8.08
C GLU A 5 0.82 14.68 8.15
N SER A 6 -0.06 15.55 7.67
CA SER A 6 -1.48 15.32 7.56
C SER A 6 -2.02 15.91 6.26
N LEU A 7 -3.03 15.25 5.72
CA LEU A 7 -3.81 15.77 4.59
C LEU A 7 -4.81 16.81 5.10
N THR A 8 -5.02 17.87 4.33
CA THR A 8 -6.09 18.84 4.59
C THR A 8 -7.45 18.22 4.25
N GLY A 9 -8.52 18.80 4.78
CA GLY A 9 -9.88 18.35 4.45
C GLY A 9 -10.19 18.41 2.94
N GLU A 10 -9.62 19.38 2.23
CA GLU A 10 -9.74 19.48 0.77
C GLU A 10 -8.97 18.35 0.06
N GLU A 11 -7.77 18.02 0.52
CA GLU A 11 -6.98 16.90 -0.02
C GLU A 11 -7.70 15.57 0.20
N LYS A 12 -8.31 15.35 1.37
CA LYS A 12 -9.14 14.16 1.65
C LYS A 12 -10.36 14.10 0.73
N SER A 13 -11.10 15.21 0.60
CA SER A 13 -12.27 15.27 -0.29
C SER A 13 -11.92 14.99 -1.76
N ARG A 14 -10.71 15.35 -2.22
CA ARG A 14 -10.23 15.00 -3.56
C ARG A 14 -9.89 13.51 -3.68
N ILE A 15 -9.37 12.90 -2.62
CA ILE A 15 -9.13 11.45 -2.57
C ILE A 15 -10.46 10.70 -2.59
N ASP A 16 -11.45 11.13 -1.81
CA ASP A 16 -12.80 10.53 -1.80
C ASP A 16 -13.42 10.54 -3.20
N LYS A 17 -13.37 11.69 -3.88
CA LYS A 17 -13.85 11.80 -5.27
C LYS A 17 -13.11 10.86 -6.23
N CYS A 18 -11.81 10.67 -6.04
CA CYS A 18 -11.06 9.70 -6.85
C CYS A 18 -11.52 8.26 -6.54
N ILE A 19 -11.74 7.92 -5.27
CA ILE A 19 -12.25 6.61 -4.86
C ILE A 19 -13.62 6.36 -5.50
N ASP A 20 -14.52 7.35 -5.47
CA ASP A 20 -15.85 7.24 -6.08
C ASP A 20 -15.77 6.95 -7.58
N ILE A 21 -14.95 7.72 -8.32
CA ILE A 21 -14.77 7.53 -9.78
C ILE A 21 -14.20 6.15 -10.11
N ILE A 22 -13.25 5.68 -9.31
CA ILE A 22 -12.63 4.36 -9.54
C ILE A 22 -13.64 3.25 -9.21
N SER A 23 -14.42 3.42 -8.14
CA SER A 23 -15.44 2.44 -7.72
C SER A 23 -16.56 2.32 -8.75
N GLU A 24 -17.01 3.42 -9.35
CA GLU A 24 -17.99 3.38 -10.45
C GLU A 24 -17.48 2.64 -11.70
N LYS A 25 -16.17 2.69 -11.97
CA LYS A 25 -15.57 1.94 -13.09
C LYS A 25 -15.52 0.46 -12.77
N GLU A 26 -15.09 0.14 -11.55
CA GLU A 26 -15.00 -1.22 -11.04
C GLU A 26 -16.37 -1.92 -11.08
N GLU A 27 -17.44 -1.26 -10.63
CA GLU A 27 -18.81 -1.78 -10.70
C GLU A 27 -19.29 -2.03 -12.14
N LYS A 28 -18.88 -1.18 -13.09
CA LYS A 28 -19.20 -1.38 -14.52
C LYS A 28 -18.48 -2.60 -15.10
N ASP A 29 -17.27 -2.86 -14.62
CA ASP A 29 -16.46 -3.99 -15.07
C ASP A 29 -16.97 -5.30 -14.45
N GLU A 30 -17.40 -5.29 -13.19
CA GLU A 30 -18.11 -6.42 -12.57
C GLU A 30 -19.41 -6.77 -13.31
N LYS A 31 -20.23 -5.77 -13.68
CA LYS A 31 -21.46 -6.00 -14.47
C LYS A 31 -21.18 -6.60 -15.84
N LYS A 32 -20.11 -6.20 -16.53
CA LYS A 32 -19.71 -6.83 -17.79
C LYS A 32 -19.32 -8.30 -17.60
N LEU A 33 -18.69 -8.62 -16.48
CA LEU A 33 -18.32 -9.98 -16.10
C LEU A 33 -19.55 -10.87 -15.87
N GLU A 34 -20.60 -10.30 -15.26
CA GLU A 34 -21.84 -11.00 -14.95
C GLU A 34 -22.70 -11.23 -16.21
N GLU A 35 -22.80 -10.24 -17.10
CA GLU A 35 -23.83 -10.24 -18.15
C GLU A 35 -23.35 -10.71 -19.53
N LYS A 36 -22.03 -10.72 -19.81
CA LYS A 36 -21.52 -11.06 -21.15
C LYS A 36 -20.74 -12.37 -21.16
N PRO A 37 -20.96 -13.26 -22.16
CA PRO A 37 -20.03 -14.33 -22.44
C PRO A 37 -18.72 -13.72 -22.93
N LEU A 38 -17.65 -13.90 -22.15
CA LEU A 38 -16.32 -13.38 -22.44
C LEU A 38 -15.44 -14.50 -23.00
N THR A 39 -14.59 -14.14 -23.97
CA THR A 39 -13.45 -14.98 -24.31
C THR A 39 -12.44 -14.99 -23.15
N ARG A 40 -11.59 -16.02 -23.11
CA ARG A 40 -10.53 -16.12 -22.08
C ARG A 40 -9.62 -14.88 -22.04
N GLU A 41 -9.33 -14.30 -23.20
CA GLU A 41 -8.50 -13.10 -23.32
C GLU A 41 -9.20 -11.87 -22.71
N GLU A 42 -10.49 -11.69 -23.02
CA GLU A 42 -11.28 -10.58 -22.48
C GLU A 42 -11.47 -10.69 -20.97
N ALA A 43 -11.74 -11.90 -20.46
CA ALA A 43 -11.84 -12.15 -19.02
C ALA A 43 -10.52 -11.86 -18.29
N LYS A 44 -9.38 -12.22 -18.90
CA LYS A 44 -8.06 -11.94 -18.34
C LYS A 44 -7.75 -10.44 -18.30
N ASN A 45 -8.05 -9.73 -19.38
CA ASN A 45 -7.84 -8.29 -19.45
C ASN A 45 -8.70 -7.55 -18.42
N LEU A 46 -9.97 -7.92 -18.32
CA LEU A 46 -10.91 -7.35 -17.35
C LEU A 46 -10.46 -7.60 -15.92
N TYR A 47 -10.05 -8.84 -15.59
CA TYR A 47 -9.48 -9.16 -14.28
C TYR A 47 -8.27 -8.29 -13.91
N HIS A 48 -7.35 -8.08 -14.85
CA HIS A 48 -6.16 -7.25 -14.61
C HIS A 48 -6.52 -5.77 -14.40
N GLU A 49 -7.50 -5.26 -15.14
CA GLU A 49 -8.01 -3.90 -14.96
C GLU A 49 -8.64 -3.74 -13.57
N THR A 50 -9.58 -4.62 -13.20
CA THR A 50 -10.24 -4.61 -11.88
C THR A 50 -9.22 -4.72 -10.75
N ALA A 51 -8.25 -5.63 -10.84
CA ALA A 51 -7.20 -5.78 -9.84
C ALA A 51 -6.34 -4.51 -9.68
N GLY A 52 -6.05 -3.82 -10.79
CA GLY A 52 -5.35 -2.53 -10.78
C GLY A 52 -6.16 -1.42 -10.10
N LEU A 53 -7.46 -1.35 -10.39
CA LEU A 53 -8.38 -0.38 -9.78
C LEU A 53 -8.51 -0.61 -8.27
N LEU A 54 -8.70 -1.87 -7.84
CA LEU A 54 -8.77 -2.25 -6.43
C LEU A 54 -7.48 -1.89 -5.67
N ARG A 55 -6.31 -2.17 -6.27
CA ARG A 55 -5.02 -1.80 -5.70
C ARG A 55 -4.90 -0.28 -5.51
N ALA A 56 -5.31 0.50 -6.52
CA ALA A 56 -5.30 1.95 -6.42
C ALA A 56 -6.25 2.48 -5.33
N ILE A 57 -7.45 1.89 -5.18
CA ILE A 57 -8.37 2.24 -4.10
C ILE A 57 -7.75 1.93 -2.73
N MET A 58 -7.14 0.76 -2.55
CA MET A 58 -6.48 0.40 -1.29
C MET A 58 -5.36 1.37 -0.95
N ASP A 59 -4.51 1.71 -1.92
CA ASP A 59 -3.40 2.63 -1.70
C ASP A 59 -3.90 4.03 -1.33
N LEU A 60 -4.97 4.51 -1.98
CA LEU A 60 -5.62 5.79 -1.65
C LEU A 60 -6.21 5.79 -0.23
N LYS A 61 -6.89 4.71 0.19
CA LYS A 61 -7.43 4.56 1.55
C LYS A 61 -6.33 4.50 2.61
N GLU A 62 -5.22 3.81 2.35
CA GLU A 62 -4.07 3.77 3.25
C GLU A 62 -3.37 5.14 3.38
N ILE A 63 -3.34 5.92 2.31
CA ILE A 63 -2.85 7.31 2.31
C ILE A 63 -3.79 8.22 3.11
N GLU A 64 -5.10 8.12 2.88
CA GLU A 64 -6.11 8.96 3.53
C GLU A 64 -6.17 8.73 5.05
N SER A 65 -6.12 7.47 5.46
CA SER A 65 -6.11 7.04 6.87
C SER A 65 -4.77 7.29 7.58
N GLY A 66 -3.69 7.47 6.82
CA GLY A 66 -2.33 7.56 7.38
C GLY A 66 -1.70 6.20 7.75
N ALA A 67 -2.41 5.09 7.54
CA ALA A 67 -1.95 3.74 7.86
C ALA A 67 -0.63 3.36 7.15
N LEU A 68 -0.43 3.85 5.92
CA LEU A 68 0.83 3.66 5.18
C LEU A 68 2.04 4.26 5.90
N LYS A 69 1.83 5.37 6.61
CA LYS A 69 2.87 6.10 7.34
C LYS A 69 3.20 5.41 8.66
N GLU A 70 2.19 4.91 9.36
CA GLU A 70 2.34 4.13 10.59
C GLU A 70 3.05 2.80 10.34
N SER A 71 2.65 2.06 9.29
CA SER A 71 3.30 0.80 8.92
C SER A 71 4.78 1.02 8.55
N SER A 72 5.08 2.08 7.78
CA SER A 72 6.44 2.45 7.41
C SER A 72 7.29 2.85 8.63
N LYS A 73 6.74 3.63 9.57
CA LYS A 73 7.43 3.98 10.82
C LYS A 73 7.74 2.74 11.66
N ARG A 74 6.76 1.86 11.85
CA ARG A 74 6.93 0.62 12.62
C ARG A 74 8.01 -0.30 12.02
N PHE A 75 8.06 -0.39 10.69
CA PHE A 75 9.11 -1.14 9.99
C PHE A 75 10.50 -0.52 10.23
N GLN A 76 10.62 0.80 10.12
CA GLN A 76 11.89 1.50 10.39
C GLN A 76 12.36 1.30 11.85
N GLU A 77 11.45 1.37 12.81
CA GLU A 77 11.75 1.12 14.23
C GLU A 77 12.26 -0.32 14.45
N GLN A 78 11.60 -1.31 13.85
CA GLN A 78 12.06 -2.71 13.91
C GLN A 78 13.44 -2.88 13.28
N PHE A 79 13.67 -2.25 12.13
CA PHE A 79 14.95 -2.32 11.43
C PHE A 79 16.09 -1.68 12.24
N VAL A 80 15.86 -0.51 12.83
CA VAL A 80 16.83 0.16 13.72
C VAL A 80 17.15 -0.70 14.93
N ASN A 81 16.13 -1.27 15.58
CA ASN A 81 16.31 -2.16 16.73
C ASN A 81 17.14 -3.40 16.36
N GLN A 82 16.93 -3.96 15.17
CA GLN A 82 17.73 -5.09 14.71
C GLN A 82 19.20 -4.69 14.52
N ARG A 83 19.47 -3.55 13.90
CA ARG A 83 20.84 -3.04 13.74
C ARG A 83 21.56 -2.81 15.06
N ILE A 84 20.85 -2.33 16.09
CA ILE A 84 21.41 -2.16 17.44
C ILE A 84 21.79 -3.52 18.03
N LYS A 85 20.91 -4.52 17.90
CA LYS A 85 21.20 -5.90 18.35
C LYS A 85 22.43 -6.46 17.65
N ASP A 86 22.52 -6.30 16.33
CA ASP A 86 23.65 -6.80 15.54
C ASP A 86 24.96 -6.12 15.94
N ALA A 87 24.94 -4.80 16.19
CA ALA A 87 26.10 -4.06 16.68
C ALA A 87 26.56 -4.55 18.05
N ASN A 88 25.62 -4.82 18.98
CA ASN A 88 25.94 -5.36 20.30
C ASN A 88 26.56 -6.76 20.20
N LEU A 89 26.00 -7.64 19.35
CA LEU A 89 26.55 -8.96 19.06
C LEU A 89 27.97 -8.88 18.49
N CYS A 90 28.22 -7.97 17.55
CA CYS A 90 29.57 -7.73 17.02
C CYS A 90 30.54 -7.27 18.12
N LEU A 91 30.11 -6.37 19.01
CA LEU A 91 30.95 -5.92 20.13
C LEU A 91 31.26 -7.05 21.12
N GLU A 92 30.27 -7.89 21.43
CA GLU A 92 30.49 -9.09 22.26
C GLU A 92 31.45 -10.08 21.61
N PHE A 93 31.29 -10.33 20.32
CA PHE A 93 32.20 -11.17 19.55
C PHE A 93 33.64 -10.64 19.62
N ILE A 94 33.85 -9.34 19.35
CA ILE A 94 35.16 -8.69 19.45
C ILE A 94 35.74 -8.89 20.86
N LYS A 95 34.97 -8.62 21.92
CA LYS A 95 35.43 -8.82 23.31
C LYS A 95 35.82 -10.27 23.62
N ASN A 96 35.14 -11.23 23.01
CA ASN A 96 35.43 -12.65 23.21
C ASN A 96 36.63 -13.14 22.37
N VAL A 97 36.91 -12.52 21.23
CA VAL A 97 38.05 -12.85 20.35
C VAL A 97 39.36 -12.25 20.87
N PHE A 98 39.31 -11.04 21.45
CA PHE A 98 40.48 -10.38 22.05
C PHE A 98 40.68 -10.73 23.53
N LYS A 99 40.15 -11.88 23.99
CA LYS A 99 40.24 -12.38 25.36
C LYS A 99 41.34 -13.41 25.53
#